data_AF-A0A960IG72-F1
#
_entry.id   AF-A0A960IG72-F1
#
_cell.length_a   1.000
_cell.length_b   1.000
_cell.length_c   1.000
_cell.angle_alpha   90.00
_cell.angle_beta   90.00
_cell.angle_gamma   90.00
#
_symmetry.space_group_name_H-M   'P 1'
#
loop_
_entity.id
_entity.type
_entity.pdbx_description
1 polymer ?
#
loop_
_entity_poly.entity_id
_entity_poly.type
_entity_poly.pdbx_seq_one_letter_code
_entity_poly.pdbx_strand_id
1 'polypeptide(L)'
;MTPALKEESMGSLDDAVTLEAAGPGVWTSYADPDHESMNGMFGGWTAAVSVAAVIASADEALRPSALTISYLSVVTPQTTSAIHVERLGGSRSIDHWRADLRASDTGELQATASMVLTARRPTEAHDQWSMPRAAAPNTLPEFHAPGTQGQQTDIRRLSGDDDGFGSGDTRTTHWIRMASGRQLDHIQLAYLADQFAPRSFYWGVGQRPSATLTMTVYFHATEDELAEVGAGYILNEATGTR
;
A
#
# COMPACT_ATOMS: atom_id res chain seq x y z
N MET A 1 1.32 17.78 39.78
CA MET A 1 0.81 16.68 38.93
C MET A 1 1.01 17.10 37.49
N THR A 2 2.07 16.62 36.86
CA THR A 2 2.30 16.77 35.43
C THR A 2 1.23 15.97 34.71
N PRO A 3 0.43 16.56 33.81
CA PRO A 3 -0.52 15.77 33.03
C PRO A 3 0.28 14.78 32.20
N ALA A 4 -0.05 13.50 32.34
CA ALA A 4 0.46 12.46 31.46
C ALA A 4 0.09 12.87 30.03
N LEU A 5 1.11 13.06 29.20
CA LEU A 5 0.94 13.08 27.75
C LEU A 5 0.22 11.77 27.43
N LYS A 6 -0.98 11.87 26.85
CA LYS A 6 -1.53 10.75 26.09
C LYS A 6 -0.41 10.38 25.10
N GLU A 7 0.08 9.15 25.17
CA GLU A 7 0.64 8.54 23.98
C GLU A 7 -0.50 8.62 22.95
N GLU A 8 -0.43 9.61 22.06
CA GLU A 8 -1.19 9.56 20.83
C GLU A 8 -0.74 8.26 20.17
N SER A 9 -1.63 7.27 20.19
CA SER A 9 -1.46 6.04 19.45
C SER A 9 -1.24 6.45 18.01
N MET A 10 0.01 6.38 17.55
CA MET A 10 0.37 6.47 16.15
C MET A 10 -0.62 5.62 15.34
N GLY A 11 -1.32 6.22 14.37
CA GLY A 11 -2.30 5.53 13.53
C GLY A 11 -1.71 4.24 12.96
N SER A 12 -2.26 3.10 13.34
CA SER A 12 -1.78 1.82 12.81
C SER A 12 -2.48 1.51 11.50
N LEU A 13 -1.78 0.86 10.57
CA LEU A 13 -2.43 0.39 9.35
C LEU A 13 -3.57 -0.60 9.64
N ASP A 14 -3.52 -1.33 10.75
CA ASP A 14 -4.61 -2.25 11.16
C ASP A 14 -5.90 -1.48 11.49
N ASP A 15 -5.77 -0.37 12.23
CA ASP A 15 -6.91 0.50 12.53
C ASP A 15 -7.42 1.17 11.24
N ALA A 16 -6.50 1.69 10.41
CA ALA A 16 -6.85 2.45 9.21
C ALA A 16 -7.54 1.62 8.11
N VAL A 17 -7.35 0.29 8.09
CA VAL A 17 -8.02 -0.62 7.14
C VAL A 17 -9.13 -1.45 7.78
N THR A 18 -9.57 -1.08 8.99
CA THR A 18 -10.67 -1.75 9.66
C THR A 18 -11.94 -1.69 8.83
N LEU A 19 -12.61 -2.83 8.69
CA LEU A 19 -13.81 -3.00 7.88
C LEU A 19 -15.03 -3.28 8.76
N GLU A 20 -16.14 -2.61 8.44
CA GLU A 20 -17.45 -2.90 9.00
C GLU A 20 -18.35 -3.49 7.92
N ALA A 21 -19.09 -4.55 8.24
CA ALA A 21 -20.01 -5.18 7.30
C ALA A 21 -21.23 -4.27 7.08
N ALA A 22 -21.50 -3.88 5.83
CA ALA A 22 -22.61 -2.99 5.45
C ALA A 22 -23.66 -3.67 4.55
N GLY A 23 -23.52 -4.98 4.32
CA GLY A 23 -24.44 -5.79 3.53
C GLY A 23 -23.72 -6.88 2.75
N PRO A 24 -24.44 -7.73 2.00
CA PRO A 24 -23.82 -8.76 1.16
C PRO A 24 -22.87 -8.15 0.13
N GLY A 25 -21.58 -8.49 0.22
CA GLY A 25 -20.54 -7.96 -0.67
C GLY A 25 -20.27 -6.47 -0.51
N VAL A 26 -20.60 -5.88 0.65
CA VAL A 26 -20.32 -4.46 0.92
C VAL A 26 -19.67 -4.31 2.30
N TRP A 27 -18.53 -3.64 2.32
CA TRP A 27 -17.81 -3.23 3.52
C TRP A 27 -17.78 -1.71 3.61
N THR A 28 -17.66 -1.17 4.81
CA THR A 28 -17.35 0.24 5.03
C THR A 28 -16.03 0.39 5.77
N SER A 29 -15.27 1.42 5.42
CA SER A 29 -14.01 1.78 6.07
C SER A 29 -13.97 3.28 6.32
N TYR A 30 -13.38 3.69 7.43
CA TYR A 30 -13.10 5.09 7.73
C TYR A 30 -11.80 5.51 7.04
N ALA A 31 -11.83 6.63 6.33
CA ALA A 31 -10.68 7.25 5.69
C ALA A 31 -9.83 7.96 6.76
N ASP A 32 -9.00 7.20 7.46
CA ASP A 32 -8.21 7.69 8.60
C ASP A 32 -7.23 8.82 8.17
N PRO A 33 -7.36 10.05 8.71
CA PRO A 33 -6.49 11.16 8.35
C PRO A 33 -5.02 10.94 8.69
N ASP A 34 -4.67 9.96 9.53
CA ASP A 34 -3.27 9.59 9.80
C ASP A 34 -2.58 8.95 8.58
N HIS A 35 -3.36 8.55 7.58
CA HIS A 35 -2.93 7.93 6.32
C HIS A 35 -3.20 8.85 5.12
N GLU A 36 -3.29 10.16 5.33
CA GLU A 36 -3.46 11.14 4.26
C GLU A 36 -2.12 11.48 3.58
N SER A 37 -2.20 11.76 2.29
CA SER A 37 -1.13 12.37 1.49
C SER A 37 -1.52 13.80 1.11
N MET A 38 -0.74 14.45 0.25
CA MET A 38 -0.84 15.89 -0.02
C MET A 38 -2.23 16.36 -0.50
N ASN A 39 -2.99 15.52 -1.21
CA ASN A 39 -4.23 15.92 -1.90
C ASN A 39 -5.46 15.06 -1.52
N GLY A 40 -5.40 14.34 -0.40
CA GLY A 40 -6.44 13.41 0.05
C GLY A 40 -5.83 12.14 0.63
N MET A 41 -6.62 11.08 0.77
CA MET A 41 -6.10 9.80 1.27
C MET A 41 -4.96 9.28 0.40
N PHE A 42 -3.96 8.67 1.04
CA PHE A 42 -2.85 8.05 0.34
C PHE A 42 -3.32 6.94 -0.62
N GLY A 43 -2.73 6.87 -1.81
CA GLY A 43 -3.09 5.86 -2.81
C GLY A 43 -2.84 4.43 -2.33
N GLY A 44 -1.79 4.23 -1.53
CA GLY A 44 -1.51 2.98 -0.84
C GLY A 44 -2.59 2.59 0.19
N TRP A 45 -3.22 3.54 0.90
CA TRP A 45 -4.36 3.23 1.79
C TRP A 45 -5.54 2.70 0.98
N THR A 46 -5.87 3.37 -0.13
CA THR A 46 -6.96 2.95 -1.04
C THR A 46 -6.72 1.55 -1.62
N ALA A 47 -5.46 1.22 -1.95
CA ALA A 47 -5.07 -0.12 -2.38
C ALA A 47 -5.20 -1.15 -1.25
N ALA A 48 -4.71 -0.82 -0.06
CA ALA A 48 -4.71 -1.69 1.12
C ALA A 48 -6.13 -2.05 1.58
N VAL A 49 -7.03 -1.07 1.68
CA VAL A 49 -8.42 -1.30 2.09
C VAL A 49 -9.18 -2.13 1.05
N SER A 50 -8.85 -1.98 -0.23
CA SER A 50 -9.42 -2.82 -1.30
C SER A 50 -8.97 -4.28 -1.16
N VAL A 51 -7.68 -4.52 -0.86
CA VAL A 51 -7.14 -5.86 -0.58
C VAL A 51 -7.78 -6.46 0.67
N ALA A 52 -7.89 -5.70 1.75
CA ALA A 52 -8.54 -6.13 2.98
C ALA A 52 -9.99 -6.58 2.73
N ALA A 53 -10.77 -5.80 1.97
CA ALA A 53 -12.18 -6.12 1.70
C ALA A 53 -12.36 -7.39 0.87
N VAL A 54 -11.47 -7.63 -0.11
CA VAL A 54 -11.50 -8.88 -0.88
C VAL A 54 -11.07 -10.06 -0.04
N ILE A 55 -10.00 -9.95 0.77
CA ILE A 55 -9.56 -11.02 1.69
C ILE A 55 -10.70 -11.37 2.66
N ALA A 56 -11.36 -10.37 3.25
CA ALA A 56 -12.47 -10.57 4.17
C ALA A 56 -13.70 -11.27 3.55
N SER A 57 -13.79 -11.29 2.22
CA SER A 57 -14.91 -11.86 1.47
C SER A 57 -14.60 -13.18 0.76
N ALA A 58 -13.31 -13.50 0.63
CA ALA A 58 -12.84 -14.65 -0.11
C ALA A 58 -12.74 -15.92 0.74
N ASP A 59 -12.54 -17.06 0.07
CA ASP A 59 -12.22 -18.32 0.72
C ASP A 59 -10.87 -18.20 1.47
N GLU A 60 -10.85 -18.64 2.73
CA GLU A 60 -9.69 -18.58 3.62
C GLU A 60 -8.48 -19.40 3.14
N ALA A 61 -8.61 -20.24 2.11
CA ALA A 61 -7.51 -20.99 1.51
C ALA A 61 -6.81 -20.24 0.37
N LEU A 62 -7.36 -19.12 -0.10
CA LEU A 62 -6.79 -18.33 -1.20
C LEU A 62 -6.03 -17.12 -0.68
N ARG A 63 -4.96 -16.73 -1.38
CA ARG A 63 -4.15 -15.55 -1.06
C ARG A 63 -3.97 -14.61 -2.24
N PRO A 64 -3.82 -13.30 -2.01
CA PRO A 64 -3.59 -12.34 -3.09
C PRO A 64 -2.37 -12.73 -3.94
N SER A 65 -2.54 -12.70 -5.25
CA SER A 65 -1.48 -12.92 -6.23
C SER A 65 -1.24 -11.73 -7.13
N ALA A 66 -2.29 -10.99 -7.45
CA ALA A 66 -2.18 -9.76 -8.23
C ALA A 66 -3.28 -8.79 -7.82
N LEU A 67 -2.94 -7.50 -7.84
CA LEU A 67 -3.86 -6.37 -7.69
C LEU A 67 -3.62 -5.43 -8.87
N THR A 68 -4.67 -4.99 -9.56
CA THR A 68 -4.63 -3.82 -10.43
C THR A 68 -5.74 -2.87 -9.97
N ILE A 69 -5.38 -1.66 -9.57
CA ILE A 69 -6.29 -0.62 -9.11
C ILE A 69 -6.21 0.60 -10.03
N SER A 70 -7.36 1.20 -10.31
CA SER A 70 -7.51 2.47 -11.01
C SER A 70 -8.10 3.50 -10.06
N TYR A 71 -7.47 4.66 -9.97
CA TYR A 71 -7.89 5.78 -9.12
C TYR A 71 -8.66 6.78 -9.99
N LEU A 72 -9.92 7.02 -9.64
CA LEU A 72 -10.87 7.77 -10.47
C LEU A 72 -11.16 9.15 -9.89
N SER A 73 -11.22 9.26 -8.56
CA SER A 73 -11.34 10.54 -7.87
C SER A 73 -10.72 10.48 -6.47
N VAL A 74 -10.60 11.64 -5.84
CA VAL A 74 -9.99 11.79 -4.52
C VAL A 74 -10.88 11.14 -3.46
N VAL A 75 -10.27 10.35 -2.57
CA VAL A 75 -10.91 9.95 -1.32
C VAL A 75 -10.61 11.01 -0.27
N THR A 76 -11.66 11.65 0.24
CA THR A 76 -11.54 12.70 1.24
C THR A 76 -11.24 12.09 2.62
N PRO A 77 -10.18 12.53 3.32
CA PRO A 77 -9.92 12.11 4.69
C PRO A 77 -11.11 12.41 5.62
N GLN A 78 -11.20 11.65 6.71
CA GLN A 78 -12.27 11.76 7.72
C GLN A 78 -13.69 11.47 7.19
N THR A 79 -13.80 10.78 6.06
CA THR A 79 -15.07 10.31 5.52
C THR A 79 -15.19 8.79 5.60
N THR A 80 -16.37 8.26 5.28
CA THR A 80 -16.58 6.81 5.17
C THR A 80 -16.65 6.44 3.69
N SER A 81 -15.93 5.38 3.33
CA SER A 81 -16.01 4.76 2.01
C SER A 81 -16.76 3.42 2.10
N ALA A 82 -17.64 3.17 1.14
CA ALA A 82 -18.26 1.87 0.90
C ALA A 82 -17.45 1.10 -0.16
N ILE A 83 -17.06 -0.12 0.13
CA ILE A 83 -16.28 -1.00 -0.74
C ILE A 83 -17.18 -2.14 -1.19
N HIS A 84 -17.58 -2.12 -2.45
CA HIS A 84 -18.39 -3.17 -3.05
C HIS A 84 -17.48 -4.23 -3.65
N VAL A 85 -17.55 -5.45 -3.14
CA VAL A 85 -16.72 -6.57 -3.56
C VAL A 85 -17.56 -7.62 -4.28
N GLU A 86 -17.09 -8.06 -5.44
CA GLU A 86 -17.76 -9.03 -6.29
C GLU A 86 -16.77 -10.12 -6.72
N ARG A 87 -17.12 -11.39 -6.48
CA ARG A 87 -16.42 -12.52 -7.08
C ARG A 87 -16.86 -12.67 -8.54
N LEU A 88 -15.93 -12.43 -9.46
CA LEU A 88 -16.17 -12.46 -10.90
C LEU A 88 -16.17 -13.88 -11.49
N GLY A 89 -15.69 -14.86 -10.72
CA GLY A 89 -15.57 -16.25 -11.14
C GLY A 89 -14.22 -16.84 -10.75
N GLY A 90 -14.02 -18.11 -11.08
CA GLY A 90 -12.81 -18.83 -10.72
C GLY A 90 -12.99 -20.34 -10.67
N SER A 91 -11.99 -20.98 -10.09
CA SER A 91 -11.91 -22.42 -9.82
C SER A 91 -11.66 -22.64 -8.33
N ARG A 92 -11.42 -23.89 -7.92
CA ARG A 92 -11.05 -24.21 -6.53
C ARG A 92 -9.72 -23.57 -6.09
N SER A 93 -8.83 -23.22 -7.02
CA SER A 93 -7.47 -22.74 -6.69
C SER A 93 -7.18 -21.32 -7.16
N ILE A 94 -8.11 -20.67 -7.86
CA ILE A 94 -7.94 -19.33 -8.42
C ILE A 94 -9.28 -18.64 -8.40
N ASP A 95 -9.35 -17.45 -7.81
CA ASP A 95 -10.51 -16.58 -7.84
C ASP A 95 -10.15 -15.21 -8.42
N HIS A 96 -11.09 -14.65 -9.17
CA HIS A 96 -11.03 -13.29 -9.70
C HIS A 96 -12.06 -12.43 -8.98
N TRP A 97 -11.63 -11.26 -8.52
CA TRP A 97 -12.44 -10.33 -7.74
C TRP A 97 -12.41 -8.94 -8.32
N ARG A 98 -13.51 -8.19 -8.12
CA ARG A 98 -13.56 -6.73 -8.26
C ARG A 98 -13.83 -6.11 -6.89
N ALA A 99 -13.19 -4.98 -6.59
CA ALA A 99 -13.52 -4.13 -5.46
C ALA A 99 -13.72 -2.68 -5.95
N ASP A 100 -14.91 -2.13 -5.75
CA ASP A 100 -15.27 -0.77 -6.13
C ASP A 100 -15.39 0.09 -4.86
N LEU A 101 -14.46 1.03 -4.67
CA LEU A 101 -14.47 1.98 -3.57
C LEU A 101 -15.35 3.18 -3.95
N ARG A 102 -16.34 3.48 -3.12
CA ARG A 102 -17.29 4.57 -3.32
C ARG A 102 -17.38 5.46 -2.09
N ALA A 103 -17.60 6.75 -2.30
CA ALA A 103 -17.94 7.67 -1.22
C ALA A 103 -19.33 7.28 -0.66
N SER A 104 -19.46 7.05 0.66
CA SER A 104 -20.71 6.55 1.23
C SER A 104 -21.87 7.57 1.17
N ASP A 105 -21.57 8.86 1.12
CA ASP A 105 -22.54 9.96 1.11
C ASP A 105 -23.11 10.25 -0.29
N THR A 106 -22.28 10.16 -1.33
CA THR A 106 -22.62 10.50 -2.72
C THR A 106 -22.76 9.28 -3.63
N GLY A 107 -22.17 8.14 -3.26
CA GLY A 107 -22.08 6.94 -4.08
C GLY A 107 -21.09 7.05 -5.25
N GLU A 108 -20.34 8.16 -5.34
CA GLU A 108 -19.33 8.39 -6.38
C GLU A 108 -18.27 7.29 -6.34
N LEU A 109 -17.94 6.73 -7.51
CA LEU A 109 -16.88 5.73 -7.64
C LEU A 109 -15.51 6.43 -7.61
N GLN A 110 -14.76 6.20 -6.53
CA GLN A 110 -13.46 6.83 -6.29
C GLN A 110 -12.30 5.95 -6.76
N ALA A 111 -12.42 4.63 -6.65
CA ALA A 111 -11.46 3.69 -7.18
C ALA A 111 -12.13 2.36 -7.57
N THR A 112 -11.52 1.63 -8.50
CA THR A 112 -11.92 0.26 -8.84
C THR A 112 -10.68 -0.62 -8.96
N ALA A 113 -10.71 -1.78 -8.32
CA ALA A 113 -9.64 -2.74 -8.31
C ALA A 113 -10.11 -4.08 -8.87
N SER A 114 -9.24 -4.73 -9.63
CA SER A 114 -9.33 -6.16 -9.96
C SER A 114 -8.24 -6.92 -9.21
N MET A 115 -8.57 -8.10 -8.72
CA MET A 115 -7.67 -8.90 -7.91
C MET A 115 -7.72 -10.36 -8.32
N VAL A 116 -6.58 -11.03 -8.27
CA VAL A 116 -6.48 -12.48 -8.44
C VAL A 116 -6.01 -13.07 -7.13
N LEU A 117 -6.80 -13.99 -6.59
CA LEU A 117 -6.47 -14.77 -5.41
C LEU A 117 -6.16 -16.21 -5.84
N THR A 118 -5.15 -16.83 -5.24
CA THR A 118 -4.73 -18.19 -5.59
C THR A 118 -4.44 -19.04 -4.36
N ALA A 119 -4.73 -20.35 -4.46
CA ALA A 119 -4.23 -21.32 -3.51
C ALA A 119 -2.75 -21.55 -3.79
N ARG A 120 -1.87 -20.98 -2.95
CA ARG A 120 -0.42 -21.12 -3.08
C ARG A 120 -0.01 -22.55 -2.74
N ARG A 121 0.61 -23.24 -3.69
CA ARG A 121 1.21 -24.56 -3.48
C ARG A 121 2.69 -24.44 -3.74
N PRO A 122 3.54 -25.25 -3.08
CA PRO A 122 4.95 -25.31 -3.43
C PRO A 122 5.12 -25.63 -4.91
N THR A 123 5.84 -24.77 -5.62
CA THR A 123 6.23 -24.96 -7.02
C THR A 123 7.74 -24.83 -7.15
N GLU A 124 8.26 -25.10 -8.34
CA GLU A 124 9.63 -24.71 -8.66
C GLU A 124 9.78 -23.19 -8.50
N ALA A 125 10.85 -22.76 -7.82
CA ALA A 125 11.16 -21.37 -7.58
C ALA A 125 12.41 -20.98 -8.38
N HIS A 126 12.36 -19.82 -9.03
CA HIS A 126 13.48 -19.25 -9.75
C HIS A 126 13.48 -17.74 -9.61
N ASP A 127 14.51 -17.21 -8.96
CA ASP A 127 14.74 -15.77 -8.86
C ASP A 127 15.79 -15.33 -9.87
N GLN A 128 15.35 -14.61 -10.89
CA GLN A 128 16.26 -14.01 -11.87
C GLN A 128 17.07 -12.86 -11.25
N TRP A 129 16.47 -12.14 -10.30
CA TRP A 129 17.03 -10.94 -9.69
C TRP A 129 17.57 -11.25 -8.31
N SER A 130 18.76 -10.72 -8.01
CA SER A 130 19.32 -10.74 -6.65
C SER A 130 19.05 -9.41 -5.96
N MET A 131 18.73 -9.44 -4.67
CA MET A 131 18.58 -8.22 -3.88
C MET A 131 19.87 -7.36 -3.98
N PRO A 132 19.76 -6.05 -4.29
CA PRO A 132 20.90 -5.15 -4.30
C PRO A 132 21.63 -5.11 -2.96
N ARG A 133 22.94 -4.83 -2.99
CA ARG A 133 23.70 -4.55 -1.78
C ARG A 133 23.22 -3.23 -1.19
N ALA A 134 22.84 -3.25 0.08
CA ALA A 134 22.27 -2.13 0.81
C ALA A 134 22.98 -1.96 2.16
N ALA A 135 23.27 -0.72 2.55
CA ALA A 135 23.69 -0.42 3.91
C ALA A 135 22.57 -0.77 4.90
N ALA A 136 22.91 -1.18 6.13
CA ALA A 136 21.89 -1.57 7.10
C ALA A 136 20.98 -0.37 7.45
N PRO A 137 19.67 -0.57 7.63
CA PRO A 137 18.70 0.52 7.82
C PRO A 137 19.04 1.44 9.00
N ASN A 138 19.54 0.88 10.10
CA ASN A 138 19.93 1.62 11.30
C ASN A 138 21.18 2.51 11.14
N THR A 139 21.88 2.43 10.00
CA THR A 139 23.02 3.31 9.68
C THR A 139 22.62 4.55 8.88
N LEU A 140 21.36 4.62 8.45
CA LEU A 140 20.83 5.66 7.58
C LEU A 140 19.89 6.60 8.37
N PRO A 141 19.82 7.88 8.00
CA PRO A 141 18.90 8.82 8.63
C PRO A 141 17.46 8.43 8.32
N GLU A 142 16.57 8.80 9.24
CA GLU A 142 15.13 8.70 9.03
C GLU A 142 14.64 9.74 8.04
N PHE A 143 13.65 9.37 7.23
CA PHE A 143 12.97 10.26 6.33
C PHE A 143 11.46 10.10 6.51
N HIS A 144 10.73 11.21 6.56
CA HIS A 144 9.27 11.21 6.56
C HIS A 144 8.77 11.72 5.22
N ALA A 145 7.97 10.92 4.54
CA ALA A 145 7.30 11.34 3.31
C ALA A 145 6.30 12.50 3.59
N PRO A 146 6.00 13.36 2.62
CA PRO A 146 4.98 14.40 2.79
C PRO A 146 3.59 13.82 3.07
N GLY A 147 2.86 14.43 4.01
CA GLY A 147 1.56 13.95 4.52
C GLY A 147 1.69 13.19 5.83
N THR A 148 0.59 13.00 6.55
CA THR A 148 0.57 12.25 7.83
C THR A 148 0.93 10.78 7.63
N GLN A 149 0.62 10.24 6.46
CA GLN A 149 1.08 8.94 5.96
C GLN A 149 2.58 8.71 6.18
N GLY A 150 3.43 9.74 6.05
CA GLY A 150 4.88 9.63 6.23
C GLY A 150 5.31 9.43 7.68
N GLN A 151 4.41 9.58 8.65
CA GLN A 151 4.64 9.24 10.06
C GLN A 151 4.31 7.77 10.35
N GLN A 152 3.52 7.13 9.48
CA GLN A 152 3.13 5.72 9.66
C GLN A 152 4.16 4.74 9.11
N THR A 153 5.15 5.24 8.37
CA THR A 153 6.22 4.44 7.78
C THR A 153 7.60 4.91 8.25
N ASP A 154 8.46 3.94 8.55
CA ASP A 154 9.87 4.17 8.89
C ASP A 154 10.69 4.00 7.60
N ILE A 155 11.06 5.13 6.98
CA ILE A 155 11.79 5.16 5.71
C ILE A 155 13.25 5.54 5.94
N ARG A 156 14.16 4.72 5.40
CA ARG A 156 15.61 4.97 5.41
C ARG A 156 16.14 5.00 3.99
N ARG A 157 16.41 6.20 3.44
CA ARG A 157 16.81 6.36 2.03
C ARG A 157 18.27 5.96 1.81
N LEU A 158 18.50 5.11 0.80
CA LEU A 158 19.85 4.78 0.33
C LEU A 158 20.26 5.62 -0.87
N SER A 159 19.32 5.88 -1.79
CA SER A 159 19.57 6.63 -3.01
C SER A 159 18.32 7.36 -3.50
N GLY A 160 18.55 8.42 -4.26
CA GLY A 160 17.52 9.25 -4.87
C GLY A 160 16.72 10.05 -3.84
N ASP A 161 17.45 10.81 -3.04
CA ASP A 161 16.87 11.89 -2.24
C ASP A 161 16.44 13.07 -3.13
N ASP A 162 15.94 14.13 -2.48
CA ASP A 162 15.38 15.30 -3.14
C ASP A 162 16.45 16.08 -3.93
N ASP A 163 17.73 15.96 -3.54
CA ASP A 163 18.85 16.55 -4.28
C ASP A 163 19.04 15.87 -5.66
N GLY A 164 18.50 14.66 -5.83
CA GLY A 164 18.45 13.94 -7.10
C GLY A 164 17.35 14.41 -8.07
N PHE A 165 16.48 15.34 -7.67
CA PHE A 165 15.46 15.87 -8.58
C PHE A 165 16.07 16.60 -9.78
N GLY A 166 15.49 16.38 -10.96
CA GLY A 166 16.01 16.90 -12.23
C GLY A 166 17.34 16.32 -12.71
N SER A 167 17.91 15.32 -12.03
CA SER A 167 19.17 14.68 -12.45
C SER A 167 19.03 13.80 -13.70
N GLY A 168 17.81 13.34 -14.01
CA GLY A 168 17.54 12.35 -15.06
C GLY A 168 17.67 10.89 -14.59
N ASP A 169 18.35 10.62 -13.47
CA ASP A 169 18.37 9.30 -12.85
C ASP A 169 17.18 9.16 -11.90
N THR A 170 16.26 8.26 -12.23
CA THR A 170 15.01 8.05 -11.48
C THR A 170 15.06 6.87 -10.53
N ARG A 171 16.22 6.21 -10.40
CA ARG A 171 16.40 5.08 -9.50
C ARG A 171 16.46 5.55 -8.07
N THR A 172 15.50 5.12 -7.25
CA THR A 172 15.54 5.32 -5.79
C THR A 172 15.52 3.98 -5.10
N THR A 173 16.27 3.89 -4.01
CA THR A 173 16.26 2.72 -3.13
C THR A 173 16.11 3.19 -1.70
N HIS A 174 15.23 2.56 -0.93
CA HIS A 174 15.07 2.85 0.48
C HIS A 174 14.64 1.60 1.25
N TRP A 175 15.04 1.50 2.51
CA TRP A 175 14.39 0.57 3.43
C TRP A 175 13.07 1.17 3.88
N ILE A 176 12.07 0.31 4.03
CA ILE A 176 10.76 0.70 4.53
C ILE A 176 10.14 -0.40 5.39
N ARG A 177 9.39 0.02 6.40
CA ARG A 177 8.44 -0.81 7.16
C ARG A 177 7.36 0.10 7.74
N MET A 178 6.32 -0.51 8.30
CA MET A 178 5.37 0.23 9.13
C MET A 178 6.00 0.61 10.46
N ALA A 179 5.80 1.85 10.89
CA ALA A 179 6.33 2.37 12.15
C ALA A 179 5.72 1.66 13.37
N SER A 180 4.49 1.15 13.25
CA SER A 180 3.80 0.37 14.29
C SER A 180 4.49 -0.95 14.64
N GLY A 181 5.41 -1.44 13.81
CA GLY A 181 6.03 -2.75 14.00
C GLY A 181 5.07 -3.92 13.78
N ARG A 182 3.98 -3.73 13.03
CA ARG A 182 3.10 -4.82 12.61
C ARG A 182 3.85 -5.86 11.76
N GLN A 183 3.32 -7.08 11.73
CA GLN A 183 3.82 -8.13 10.84
C GLN A 183 3.52 -7.77 9.38
N LEU A 184 4.48 -8.07 8.50
CA LEU A 184 4.32 -7.88 7.06
C LEU A 184 3.28 -8.86 6.50
N ASP A 185 2.37 -8.34 5.70
CA ASP A 185 1.36 -9.12 4.98
C ASP A 185 1.07 -8.49 3.60
N HIS A 186 0.11 -9.07 2.87
CA HIS A 186 -0.29 -8.59 1.55
C HIS A 186 -0.96 -7.21 1.58
N ILE A 187 -1.62 -6.84 2.68
CA ILE A 187 -2.27 -5.52 2.85
C ILE A 187 -1.20 -4.45 2.99
N GLN A 188 -0.20 -4.69 3.83
CA GLN A 188 0.97 -3.81 3.98
C GLN A 188 1.78 -3.74 2.68
N LEU A 189 1.97 -4.83 1.94
CA LEU A 189 2.66 -4.76 0.64
C LEU A 189 1.89 -3.89 -0.36
N ALA A 190 0.57 -3.98 -0.43
CA ALA A 190 -0.25 -3.11 -1.28
C ALA A 190 -0.14 -1.64 -0.88
N TYR A 191 -0.09 -1.37 0.43
CA TYR A 191 0.10 -0.04 0.98
C TYR A 191 1.48 0.56 0.65
N LEU A 192 2.55 -0.21 0.87
CA LEU A 192 3.93 0.22 0.65
C LEU A 192 4.32 0.28 -0.84
N ALA A 193 3.55 -0.35 -1.73
CA ALA A 193 3.78 -0.27 -3.17
C ALA A 193 3.67 1.17 -3.72
N ASP A 194 2.90 2.04 -3.06
CA ASP A 194 2.73 3.45 -3.43
C ASP A 194 3.72 4.38 -2.69
N GLN A 195 4.63 3.86 -1.87
CA GLN A 195 5.60 4.63 -1.07
C GLN A 195 6.82 5.07 -1.88
N PHE A 196 6.57 5.87 -2.92
CA PHE A 196 7.61 6.48 -3.72
C PHE A 196 7.28 7.91 -4.07
N ALA A 197 8.30 8.79 -4.04
CA ALA A 197 8.18 10.07 -4.71
C ALA A 197 7.88 9.84 -6.21
N PRO A 198 6.98 10.63 -6.83
CA PRO A 198 6.69 10.50 -8.26
C PRO A 198 7.98 10.53 -9.09
N ARG A 199 8.19 9.49 -9.91
CA ARG A 199 9.42 9.34 -10.73
C ARG A 199 9.68 10.54 -11.64
N SER A 200 8.60 11.19 -12.02
CA SER A 200 8.56 12.39 -12.84
C SER A 200 9.36 13.58 -12.24
N PHE A 201 9.56 13.61 -10.92
CA PHE A 201 10.36 14.64 -10.23
C PHE A 201 11.86 14.50 -10.52
N TYR A 202 12.33 13.28 -10.75
CA TYR A 202 13.75 12.98 -10.98
C TYR A 202 14.22 13.31 -12.39
N TRP A 203 13.35 13.24 -13.41
CA TRP A 203 13.71 13.66 -14.78
C TRP A 203 13.24 15.06 -15.17
N GLY A 204 12.33 15.68 -14.41
CA GLY A 204 11.79 17.01 -14.70
C GLY A 204 12.37 18.09 -13.79
N VAL A 205 11.93 19.34 -13.99
CA VAL A 205 12.41 20.50 -13.20
C VAL A 205 11.71 20.54 -11.83
N GLY A 206 12.06 19.59 -10.96
CA GLY A 206 11.59 19.52 -9.57
C GLY A 206 10.19 18.93 -9.39
N GLN A 207 9.65 19.16 -8.18
CA GLN A 207 8.32 18.68 -7.78
C GLN A 207 7.21 19.33 -8.60
N ARG A 208 6.16 18.57 -8.89
CA ARG A 208 4.97 19.04 -9.62
C ARG A 208 3.72 18.26 -9.20
N PRO A 209 2.51 18.78 -9.47
CA PRO A 209 1.29 18.00 -9.27
C PRO A 209 1.39 16.66 -10.01
N SER A 210 1.09 15.58 -9.29
CA SER A 210 1.10 14.21 -9.79
C SER A 210 -0.06 13.47 -9.16
N ALA A 211 -0.70 12.61 -9.94
CA ALA A 211 -1.73 11.70 -9.46
C ALA A 211 -1.50 10.33 -10.09
N THR A 212 -1.61 9.28 -9.28
CA THR A 212 -1.56 7.91 -9.75
C THR A 212 -2.86 7.62 -10.48
N LEU A 213 -2.79 7.22 -11.76
CA LEU A 213 -3.97 6.81 -12.52
C LEU A 213 -4.29 5.33 -12.28
N THR A 214 -3.25 4.49 -12.26
CA THR A 214 -3.36 3.07 -11.99
C THR A 214 -2.10 2.55 -11.32
N MET A 215 -2.26 1.52 -10.49
CA MET A 215 -1.17 0.77 -9.88
C MET A 215 -1.44 -0.72 -10.03
N THR A 216 -0.39 -1.50 -10.33
CA THR A 216 -0.47 -2.97 -10.34
C THR A 216 0.61 -3.53 -9.43
N VAL A 217 0.22 -4.47 -8.58
CA VAL A 217 1.11 -5.17 -7.64
C VAL A 217 1.00 -6.67 -7.89
N TYR A 218 2.13 -7.32 -8.12
CA TYR A 218 2.22 -8.78 -8.15
C TYR A 218 2.82 -9.25 -6.84
N PHE A 219 2.07 -10.06 -6.10
CA PHE A 219 2.54 -10.63 -4.85
C PHE A 219 3.22 -11.96 -5.18
N HIS A 220 4.54 -12.02 -5.01
CA HIS A 220 5.31 -13.24 -5.28
C HIS A 220 5.57 -14.04 -4.01
N ALA A 221 5.88 -13.34 -2.91
CA ALA A 221 6.11 -13.96 -1.62
C ALA A 221 4.86 -14.67 -1.10
N THR A 222 5.09 -15.84 -0.50
CA THR A 222 4.13 -16.61 0.28
C THR A 222 3.93 -15.99 1.65
N GLU A 223 2.87 -16.38 2.36
CA GLU A 223 2.66 -15.90 3.73
C GLU A 223 3.78 -16.32 4.68
N ASP A 224 4.34 -17.52 4.51
CA ASP A 224 5.44 -17.99 5.35
C ASP A 224 6.69 -17.12 5.14
N GLU A 225 7.02 -16.77 3.89
CA GLU A 225 8.13 -15.86 3.58
C GLU A 225 7.90 -14.45 4.14
N LEU A 226 6.66 -13.95 4.09
CA LEU A 226 6.31 -12.66 4.71
C LEU A 226 6.41 -12.72 6.24
N ALA A 227 5.98 -13.82 6.85
CA ALA A 227 6.08 -14.04 8.29
C ALA A 227 7.54 -14.18 8.76
N GLU A 228 8.43 -14.74 7.93
CA GLU A 228 9.88 -14.79 8.21
C GLU A 228 10.51 -13.39 8.26
N VAL A 229 10.06 -12.45 7.41
CA VAL A 229 10.46 -11.04 7.50
C VAL A 229 9.88 -10.38 8.76
N GLY A 230 8.66 -10.76 9.11
CA GLY A 230 7.92 -10.27 10.27
C GLY A 230 7.75 -8.75 10.26
N ALA A 231 8.17 -8.07 11.32
CA ALA A 231 8.15 -6.60 11.42
C ALA A 231 9.42 -5.91 10.89
N GLY A 232 10.24 -6.65 10.14
CA GLY A 232 11.50 -6.19 9.58
C GLY A 232 11.34 -5.15 8.46
N TYR A 233 12.46 -4.55 8.05
CA TYR A 233 12.49 -3.70 6.87
C TYR A 233 12.50 -4.53 5.60
N ILE A 234 11.82 -4.04 4.57
CA ILE A 234 11.98 -4.48 3.19
C ILE A 234 12.73 -3.42 2.39
N LEU A 235 13.50 -3.84 1.39
CA LEU A 235 14.18 -2.93 0.47
C LEU A 235 13.26 -2.63 -0.70
N ASN A 236 12.88 -1.36 -0.84
CA ASN A 236 11.98 -0.90 -1.89
C ASN A 236 12.78 -0.11 -2.93
N GLU A 237 12.79 -0.60 -4.18
CA GLU A 237 13.49 0.00 -5.31
C GLU A 237 12.49 0.39 -6.40
N ALA A 238 12.62 1.62 -6.93
CA ALA A 238 11.80 2.08 -8.04
C ALA A 238 12.66 2.78 -9.09
N THR A 239 12.25 2.61 -10.34
CA THR A 239 12.76 3.31 -11.51
C THR A 239 11.57 3.80 -12.34
N GLY A 240 11.67 5.00 -12.89
CA GLY A 240 10.71 5.51 -13.86
C GLY A 240 11.13 5.18 -15.29
N THR A 241 10.17 4.73 -16.09
CA THR A 241 10.37 4.55 -17.54
C THR A 241 9.32 5.36 -18.28
N ARG A 242 9.76 6.42 -18.98
CA ARG A 242 8.98 7.33 -19.83
C ARG A 242 7.90 8.17 -19.14
#